data_AF-A0A182XU52-F1
#
_entry.id   AF-A0A182XU52-F1
#
_cell.length_a   1.000
_cell.length_b   1.000
_cell.length_c   1.000
_cell.angle_alpha   90.00
_cell.angle_beta   90.00
_cell.angle_gamma   90.00
#
_symmetry.space_group_name_H-M   'P 1'
#
loop_
_entity.id
_entity.type
_entity.pdbx_description
1 polymer ?
#
loop_
_entity_poly.entity_id
_entity_poly.type
_entity_poly.pdbx_seq_one_letter_code
_entity_poly.pdbx_strand_id
1 'polypeptide(L)' 'SGVRYKISSGNIDNVFAIHNATGALYVAKALDYEKIKKVSPQG' A
#
# COMPACT_ATOMS: atom_id res chain seq x y z
N SER A 1 -14.27 20.70 14.07
CA SER A 1 -12.92 20.30 13.63
C SER A 1 -12.97 18.84 13.22
N GLY A 2 -12.34 18.44 12.11
CA GLY A 2 -12.42 17.08 11.55
C GLY A 2 -11.10 16.30 11.70
N VAL A 3 -11.18 14.97 11.59
CA VAL A 3 -9.99 14.08 11.61
C VAL A 3 -9.29 14.14 10.25
N ARG A 4 -7.96 14.04 10.24
CA ARG A 4 -7.16 13.89 9.02
C ARG A 4 -6.27 12.66 9.09
N TYR A 5 -6.21 11.95 7.97
CA TYR A 5 -5.45 10.70 7.84
C TYR A 5 -4.21 10.90 6.97
N LYS A 6 -3.13 10.24 7.35
CA LYS A 6 -1.86 10.19 6.62
C LYS A 6 -1.20 8.84 6.87
N ILE A 7 -0.52 8.30 5.85
CA ILE A 7 0.36 7.14 6.02
C ILE A 7 1.68 7.62 6.64
N SER A 8 2.00 7.15 7.84
CA SER A 8 3.17 7.60 8.61
C SER A 8 4.45 6.85 8.26
N SER A 9 4.35 5.58 7.88
CA SER A 9 5.49 4.70 7.57
C SER A 9 5.03 3.48 6.76
N GLY A 10 5.97 2.67 6.25
CA GLY A 10 5.68 1.40 5.58
C GLY A 10 5.16 1.50 4.14
N ASN A 11 4.87 2.70 3.64
CA ASN A 11 4.47 2.93 2.24
C ASN A 11 5.69 3.00 1.31
N ILE A 12 6.40 1.88 1.20
CA ILE A 12 7.56 1.75 0.33
C ILE A 12 7.15 2.11 -1.11
N ASP A 13 7.98 2.90 -1.78
CA ASP A 13 7.75 3.40 -3.15
C ASP A 13 6.45 4.17 -3.38
N ASN A 14 5.76 4.61 -2.32
CA ASN A 14 4.44 5.27 -2.41
C ASN A 14 3.40 4.46 -3.20
N VAL A 15 3.36 3.14 -2.97
CA VAL A 15 2.42 2.23 -3.63
C VAL A 15 0.97 2.49 -3.23
N PHE A 16 0.74 2.95 -2.01
CA PHE A 16 -0.59 3.27 -1.49
C PHE A 16 -0.79 4.78 -1.35
N ALA A 17 -2.03 5.23 -1.50
CA ALA A 17 -2.44 6.59 -1.18
C ALA A 17 -3.69 6.58 -0.31
N ILE A 18 -3.85 7.62 0.52
CA ILE A 18 -4.95 7.77 1.46
C ILE A 18 -5.67 9.09 1.23
N HIS A 19 -7.00 9.06 1.14
CA HIS A 19 -7.80 10.27 1.12
C HIS A 19 -7.84 10.89 2.51
N ASN A 20 -7.28 12.10 2.67
CA ASN A 20 -7.01 12.66 3.99
C ASN A 20 -8.26 12.93 4.84
N ALA A 21 -9.42 13.17 4.22
CA ALA A 21 -10.65 13.51 4.93
C ALA A 21 -11.51 12.29 5.28
N THR A 22 -11.42 11.21 4.51
CA THR A 22 -12.28 10.02 4.67
C THR A 22 -11.51 8.80 5.17
N GLY A 23 -10.19 8.79 5.05
CA GLY A 23 -9.35 7.65 5.39
C GLY A 23 -9.36 6.53 4.34
N ALA A 24 -10.05 6.71 3.21
CA ALA A 24 -10.09 5.70 2.16
C ALA A 24 -8.69 5.43 1.59
N LEU A 25 -8.27 4.16 1.62
CA LEU A 25 -6.98 3.68 1.14
C LEU A 25 -7.12 3.08 -0.27
N TYR A 26 -6.20 3.42 -1.17
CA TYR A 26 -6.21 2.90 -2.53
C TYR A 26 -4.79 2.68 -3.06
N VAL A 27 -4.70 1.91 -4.13
CA VAL A 27 -3.46 1.62 -4.84
C VAL A 27 -3.12 2.80 -5.76
N ALA A 28 -1.98 3.45 -5.53
CA ALA A 28 -1.49 4.60 -6.30
C ALA A 28 -0.62 4.19 -7.49
N LYS A 29 -0.04 2.99 -7.46
CA LYS A 29 0.80 2.41 -8.51
C LYS A 29 0.42 0.94 -8.71
N ALA A 30 0.53 0.43 -9.94
CA ALA A 30 0.31 -0.98 -10.21
C ALA A 30 1.15 -1.83 -9.23
N LEU A 31 0.47 -2.69 -8.46
CA LEU A 31 1.13 -3.67 -7.63
C LEU A 31 1.81 -4.65 -8.57
N ASP A 32 3.14 -4.71 -8.51
CA ASP A 32 3.92 -5.71 -9.23
C ASP A 32 3.69 -7.07 -8.57
N TYR A 33 2.55 -7.69 -8.91
CA TYR A 33 2.08 -8.96 -8.33
C TYR A 33 3.05 -10.13 -8.59
N GLU A 34 3.98 -9.98 -9.52
CA GLU A 34 4.96 -11.02 -9.90
C GLU A 34 6.15 -11.12 -8.93
N LYS A 35 6.34 -10.16 -8.01
CA LYS A 35 7.48 -10.16 -7.07
C LYS A 35 7.26 -10.88 -5.75
N ILE A 36 6.05 -11.37 -5.46
CA ILE A 36 5.90 -12.37 -4.38
C ILE A 36 6.38 -13.69 -4.97
N LYS A 37 7.70 -13.92 -4.92
CA LYS A 37 8.32 -15.20 -5.26
C LYS A 37 7.51 -16.30 -4.58
N LYS A 38 6.81 -17.09 -5.38
CA LYS A 38 6.33 -18.42 -4.99
C LYS A 38 7.56 -19.13 -4.43
N VAL A 39 7.64 -19.29 -3.12
CA VAL A 39 8.65 -20.16 -2.51
C VAL A 39 8.23 -21.56 -2.94
N SER A 40 8.76 -22.02 -4.07
CA SER A 40 8.67 -23.42 -4.45
C SER A 40 9.35 -24.21 -3.33
N PRO A 41 8.67 -25.10 -2.59
CA PRO A 41 9.36 -26.05 -1.75
C PRO A 41 10.14 -26.94 -2.72
N GLN A 42 11.47 -26.84 -2.69
CA GLN A 42 12.33 -27.81 -3.35
C GLN A 42 12.33 -29.04 -2.46
N GLY A 43 11.43 -29.97 -2.77
CA GLY A 43 11.53 -31.37 -2.38
C GLY A 43 12.29 -32.14 -3.44
#